data_AF-A0A958XHY6-F1
#
_entry.id   AF-A0A958XHY6-F1
#
_cell.length_a   1.000
_cell.length_b   1.000
_cell.length_c   1.000
_cell.angle_alpha   90.00
_cell.angle_beta   90.00
_cell.angle_gamma   90.00
#
_symmetry.space_group_name_H-M   'P 1'
#
loop_
_entity.id
_entity.type
_entity.pdbx_description
1 polymer ?
#
loop_
_entity_poly.entity_id
_entity_poly.type
_entity_poly.pdbx_seq_one_letter_code
_entity_poly.pdbx_strand_id
1 'polypeptide(L)'
;MKDFLSYPWSIYLIAGMACLSIMVIIDYLLGAEAEHLNAWVILNRLVGRETGIPDSLAIRQLGLAGATLAMVVMNMLFGTVLIFLLKSFIKLVHS
;
A
#
# COMPACT_ATOMS: atom_id res chain seq x y z
N MET A 1 -21.62 -8.01 -18.56
CA MET A 1 -20.38 -7.46 -17.96
C MET A 1 -20.10 -8.26 -16.71
N LYS A 2 -18.90 -8.84 -16.55
CA LYS A 2 -18.55 -9.56 -15.32
C LYS A 2 -18.48 -8.55 -14.15
N ASP A 3 -19.25 -8.83 -13.09
CA ASP A 3 -19.43 -7.99 -11.91
C ASP A 3 -18.10 -7.65 -11.21
N PHE A 4 -18.12 -6.64 -10.35
CA PHE A 4 -16.97 -6.13 -9.60
C PHE A 4 -16.22 -7.19 -8.76
N LEU A 5 -16.85 -8.34 -8.49
CA LEU A 5 -16.29 -9.50 -7.78
C LEU A 5 -15.98 -10.71 -8.69
N SER A 6 -16.07 -10.55 -10.01
CA SER A 6 -15.88 -11.66 -10.96
C SER A 6 -14.41 -12.01 -11.24
N TYR A 7 -13.47 -11.22 -10.74
CA TYR A 7 -12.06 -11.58 -10.81
C TYR A 7 -11.71 -12.49 -9.62
N PRO A 8 -10.83 -13.48 -9.82
CA PRO A 8 -10.33 -14.27 -8.71
C PRO A 8 -9.64 -13.34 -7.70
N TRP A 9 -9.81 -13.65 -6.41
CA TRP A 9 -9.26 -12.88 -5.29
C TRP A 9 -7.74 -12.60 -5.41
N SER A 10 -7.02 -13.48 -6.12
CA SER A 10 -5.60 -13.34 -6.42
C SER A 10 -5.25 -12.05 -7.17
N ILE A 11 -6.13 -11.54 -8.04
CA ILE A 11 -5.87 -10.29 -8.78
C ILE A 11 -5.86 -9.08 -7.84
N TYR A 12 -6.79 -9.04 -6.88
CA TYR A 12 -6.82 -7.97 -5.87
C TYR A 12 -5.62 -8.04 -4.95
N LEU A 13 -5.18 -9.25 -4.59
CA LEU A 13 -3.97 -9.44 -3.80
C LEU A 13 -2.73 -8.95 -4.57
N ILE A 14 -2.58 -9.32 -5.84
CA ILE A 14 -1.45 -8.86 -6.68
C ILE A 14 -1.46 -7.34 -6.81
N ALA A 15 -2.62 -6.72 -7.04
CA ALA A 15 -2.75 -5.28 -7.12
C ALA A 15 -2.38 -4.59 -5.79
N GLY A 16 -2.83 -5.13 -4.66
CA GLY A 16 -2.46 -4.62 -3.34
C GLY A 16 -0.96 -4.76 -3.05
N MET A 17 -0.35 -5.88 -3.42
CA MET A 17 1.11 -6.08 -3.30
C MET A 17 1.91 -5.16 -4.22
N ALA A 18 1.40 -4.86 -5.42
CA ALA A 18 2.01 -3.89 -6.32
C ALA A 18 1.95 -2.48 -5.73
N CYS A 19 0.80 -2.07 -5.19
CA CYS A 19 0.66 -0.79 -4.48
C CYS A 19 1.62 -0.70 -3.29
N LEU A 20 1.71 -1.76 -2.48
CA LEU A 20 2.63 -1.82 -1.34
C LEU A 20 4.08 -1.67 -1.78
N SER A 21 4.48 -2.36 -2.86
CA SER A 21 5.84 -2.30 -3.39
C SER A 21 6.19 -0.89 -3.87
N ILE A 22 5.27 -0.22 -4.57
CA ILE A 22 5.44 1.17 -5.02
C ILE A 22 5.56 2.09 -3.81
N MET A 23 4.68 1.94 -2.81
CA MET A 23 4.73 2.73 -1.58
C MET A 23 6.07 2.59 -0.86
N VAL A 24 6.57 1.36 -0.72
CA VAL A 24 7.89 1.11 -0.08
C VAL A 24 9.02 1.81 -0.84
N ILE A 25 9.00 1.78 -2.17
CA ILE A 25 10.01 2.45 -3.00
C ILE A 25 9.91 3.97 -2.82
N ILE A 26 8.70 4.53 -2.87
CA ILE A 26 8.48 5.97 -2.70
C ILE A 26 8.91 6.41 -1.30
N ASP A 27 8.54 5.68 -0.25
CA ASP A 27 8.89 6.01 1.13
C ASP A 27 10.39 5.85 1.40
N TYR A 28 11.05 4.93 0.70
CA TYR A 28 12.51 4.83 0.70
C TYR A 28 13.17 6.08 0.11
N LEU A 29 12.64 6.60 -1.01
CA LEU A 29 13.16 7.80 -1.67
C LEU A 29 12.86 9.08 -0.86
N LEU A 30 11.67 9.17 -0.26
CA LEU A 30 11.25 10.30 0.58
C LEU A 30 11.93 10.29 1.96
N GLY A 31 12.33 9.11 2.45
CA GLY A 31 13.02 8.96 3.72
C GLY A 31 12.24 9.58 4.88
N ALA A 32 12.77 10.67 5.45
CA ALA A 32 12.17 11.36 6.60
C ALA A 32 10.94 12.22 6.24
N GLU A 33 10.70 12.51 4.95
CA GLU A 33 9.56 13.33 4.51
C GLU A 33 8.23 12.56 4.57
N ALA A 34 8.27 11.22 4.60
CA ALA A 34 7.10 10.37 4.79
C ALA A 34 6.67 10.34 6.27
N GLU A 35 6.09 11.44 6.74
CA GLU A 35 5.80 11.67 8.17
C GLU A 35 4.63 10.82 8.70
N HIS A 36 3.59 10.59 7.88
CA HIS A 36 2.35 9.98 8.35
C HIS A 36 2.38 8.45 8.42
N LEU A 37 2.78 7.81 7.32
CA LEU A 37 2.83 6.36 7.20
C LEU A 37 4.01 6.01 6.29
N ASN A 38 5.09 5.49 6.88
CA ASN A 38 6.31 5.16 6.17
C ASN A 38 6.52 3.64 6.12
N ALA A 39 6.19 3.03 5.00
CA ALA A 39 6.29 1.59 4.77
C ALA A 39 7.74 1.09 4.84
N TRP A 40 8.72 1.88 4.38
CA TRP A 40 10.14 1.52 4.46
C TRP A 40 10.62 1.39 5.92
N VAL A 41 10.27 2.35 6.77
CA VAL A 41 10.61 2.33 8.20
C VAL A 41 9.89 1.18 8.91
N ILE A 42 8.60 0.99 8.63
CA ILE A 42 7.81 -0.12 9.20
C ILE A 42 8.45 -1.47 8.87
N LEU A 43 8.79 -1.71 7.59
CA LEU A 43 9.41 -2.97 7.16
C LEU A 43 10.77 -3.22 7.81
N ASN A 44 11.63 -2.20 7.90
CA ASN A 44 12.93 -2.36 8.56
C ASN A 44 12.76 -2.71 10.04
N ARG A 45 11.82 -2.05 10.74
CA ARG A 45 11.54 -2.35 12.14
C ARG A 45 10.93 -3.73 12.36
N LEU A 46 10.10 -4.23 11.44
CA LEU A 46 9.60 -5.61 11.48
C LEU A 46 10.73 -6.65 11.37
N VAL A 47 11.79 -6.32 10.63
CA VAL A 47 13.00 -7.15 10.50
C VAL A 47 14.02 -6.90 11.63
N GLY A 48 13.68 -6.04 12.59
CA GLY A 48 14.57 -5.70 13.72
C GLY A 48 15.75 -4.80 13.34
N ARG A 49 15.67 -4.09 12.21
CA ARG A 49 16.68 -3.14 11.77
C ARG A 49 16.26 -1.73 12.14
N GLU A 50 17.21 -0.95 12.65
CA GLU A 50 17.01 0.47 12.85
C GLU A 50 17.24 1.22 11.54
N THR A 51 16.30 2.10 11.22
CA THR A 51 16.48 3.12 10.20
C THR A 51 16.98 4.38 10.90
N GLY A 52 17.98 5.07 10.36
CA GLY A 52 18.38 6.41 10.83
C GLY A 52 17.32 7.50 10.59
N ILE A 53 16.07 7.11 10.39
CA ILE A 53 14.89 7.90 10.09
C ILE A 53 13.97 7.81 11.31
N PRO A 54 13.40 8.95 11.78
CA PRO A 54 12.49 8.96 12.92
C PRO A 54 11.21 8.14 12.66
N ASP A 55 10.54 7.75 13.74
CA ASP A 55 9.27 7.05 13.64
C ASP A 55 8.18 7.87 12.97
N SER A 56 7.49 7.26 12.00
CA SER A 56 6.29 7.81 11.39
C SER A 56 5.14 7.92 12.41
N LEU A 57 4.21 8.84 12.16
CA LEU A 57 3.06 9.11 13.01
C LEU A 57 2.25 7.82 13.30
N ALA A 58 2.07 6.97 12.29
CA ALA A 58 1.37 5.70 12.44
C ALA A 58 2.03 4.77 13.46
N ILE A 59 3.37 4.67 13.48
CA ILE A 59 4.10 3.86 14.48
C ILE A 59 3.92 4.48 15.87
N ARG A 60 3.99 5.81 15.98
CA ARG A 60 3.86 6.50 17.28
C ARG A 60 2.46 6.35 17.88
N GLN A 61 1.41 6.37 17.06
CA GLN A 61 0.03 6.33 17.53
C GLN A 61 -0.52 4.91 17.70
N LEU A 62 -0.19 4.00 16.79
CA LEU A 62 -0.78 2.65 16.72
C LEU A 62 0.20 1.54 17.08
N GLY A 63 1.48 1.88 17.33
CA GLY A 63 2.55 0.92 17.45
C GLY A 63 2.92 0.27 16.11
N LEU A 64 3.98 -0.55 16.12
CA LEU A 64 4.48 -1.21 14.90
C LEU A 64 3.43 -2.15 14.28
N ALA A 65 2.72 -2.93 15.09
CA ALA A 65 1.70 -3.86 14.62
C ALA A 65 0.50 -3.12 13.97
N GLY A 66 0.02 -2.05 14.61
CA GLY A 66 -1.08 -1.25 14.08
C GLY A 66 -0.70 -0.50 12.80
N ALA A 67 0.52 0.05 12.75
CA ALA A 67 1.05 0.68 11.53
C ALA A 67 1.19 -0.32 10.38
N THR A 68 1.62 -1.55 10.66
CA THR A 68 1.71 -2.64 9.67
C THR A 68 0.33 -3.02 9.13
N LEU A 69 -0.66 -3.18 10.02
CA LEU A 69 -2.02 -3.48 9.62
C LEU A 69 -2.61 -2.35 8.76
N ALA A 70 -2.45 -1.10 9.19
CA ALA A 70 -2.93 0.07 8.45
C ALA A 70 -2.28 0.14 7.06
N MET A 71 -0.97 -0.10 6.96
CA MET A 71 -0.23 -0.17 5.70
C MET A 71 -0.81 -1.23 4.77
N VAL A 72 -1.02 -2.46 5.25
CA VAL A 72 -1.58 -3.55 4.42
C VAL A 72 -3.01 -3.22 3.97
N VAL A 73 -3.87 -2.78 4.89
CA VAL A 73 -5.28 -2.48 4.59
C VAL A 73 -5.39 -1.35 3.56
N MET A 74 -4.65 -0.25 3.74
CA MET A 74 -4.68 0.88 2.80
C MET A 74 -4.19 0.47 1.42
N ASN A 75 -3.14 -0.33 1.32
CA ASN A 75 -2.65 -0.81 0.03
C ASN A 75 -3.62 -1.77 -0.67
N MET A 76 -4.34 -2.62 0.08
CA MET A 76 -5.39 -3.47 -0.49
C MET A 76 -6.58 -2.64 -1.00
N LEU A 77 -6.95 -1.57 -0.30
CA LEU A 77 -7.97 -0.61 -0.76
C LEU A 77 -7.52 0.11 -2.03
N PHE A 78 -6.29 0.62 -2.07
CA PHE A 78 -5.75 1.26 -3.28
C PHE A 78 -5.65 0.30 -4.46
N GLY A 79 -5.23 -0.95 -4.24
CA GLY A 79 -5.21 -1.98 -5.29
C GLY A 79 -6.61 -2.24 -5.85
N THR A 80 -7.63 -2.26 -5.00
CA THR A 80 -9.03 -2.41 -5.42
C THR A 80 -9.51 -1.21 -6.25
N VAL A 81 -9.17 0.02 -5.82
CA VAL A 81 -9.46 1.25 -6.57
C VAL A 81 -8.74 1.26 -7.92
N LEU A 82 -7.49 0.83 -7.98
CA LEU A 82 -6.70 0.75 -9.21
C LEU A 82 -7.36 -0.18 -10.24
N ILE A 83 -7.80 -1.37 -9.81
CA ILE A 83 -8.53 -2.31 -10.69
C ILE A 83 -9.81 -1.65 -11.22
N PHE A 84 -10.54 -0.93 -10.38
CA PHE A 84 -11.76 -0.22 -10.77
C PHE A 84 -11.49 0.86 -11.83
N LEU A 85 -10.43 1.65 -11.64
CA LEU A 85 -10.03 2.70 -12.57
C LEU A 85 -9.60 2.12 -13.92
N LEU A 86 -8.77 1.07 -13.91
CA LEU A 86 -8.35 0.38 -15.13
C LEU A 86 -9.53 -0.18 -15.92
N LYS A 87 -10.50 -0.80 -15.24
CA LYS A 87 -11.72 -1.30 -15.88
C LYS A 87 -12.54 -0.17 -16.50
N SER A 88 -12.69 0.93 -15.78
CA SER A 88 -13.44 2.11 -16.25
C SER A 88 -12.78 2.74 -17.46
N PHE A 89 -11.46 2.84 -17.46
CA PHE A 89 -10.67 3.35 -18.58
C PHE A 89 -10.78 2.46 -19.82
N ILE A 90 -10.61 1.14 -19.68
CA ILE A 90 -10.74 0.20 -20.81
C ILE A 90 -12.13 0.31 -21.43
N LYS A 91 -13.18 0.42 -20.59
CA LYS A 91 -14.56 0.60 -21.06
C LYS A 91 -14.74 1.91 -21.83
N LEU A 92 -14.13 3.00 -21.38
CA LEU A 92 -14.21 4.30 -22.05
C LEU A 92 -13.50 4.28 -23.42
N VAL A 93 -12.36 3.60 -23.51
CA VAL A 93 -11.58 3.52 -24.76
C VAL A 93 -12.23 2.59 -25.80
N HIS A 94 -12.95 1.55 -25.35
CA HIS A 94 -13.62 0.56 -26.22
C HIS A 94 -15.14 0.82 -26.40
N SER A 95 -15.65 1.96 -25.93
CA SER A 95 -17.02 2.41 -26.13
C SER A 95 -17.09 3.43 -27.26
#